data_AF-A0A6J4QEH7-F1
#
_entry.id   AF-A0A6J4QEH7-F1
#
_cell.length_a   1.000
_cell.length_b   1.000
_cell.length_c   1.000
_cell.angle_alpha   90.00
_cell.angle_beta   90.00
_cell.angle_gamma   90.00
#
_symmetry.space_group_name_H-M   'P 1'
#
loop_
_entity.id
_entity.type
_entity.pdbx_description
1 polymer ?
#
loop_
_entity_poly.entity_id
_entity_poly.type
_entity_poly.pdbx_seq_one_letter_code
_entity_poly.pdbx_strand_id
1 'polypeptide(L)'
;MLALALTSGMGGISPRPAEAAGVNVSVACKSNPEKTRVENNTNGRITVKKVGSIHQPRSNEPFRVNVRLGRGQSVTFESGYDANSRTLTRQYIYDNEAGRKEGARVRTSVGGFVDRC
;
A
#
# COMPACT_ATOMS: atom_id res chain seq x y z
N MET A 1 -30.02 22.07 -42.13
CA MET A 1 -30.13 21.50 -40.77
C MET A 1 -28.94 20.58 -40.55
N LEU A 2 -28.20 20.84 -39.46
CA LEU A 2 -27.24 19.99 -38.72
C LEU A 2 -26.10 19.24 -39.42
N ALA A 3 -24.89 19.57 -38.97
CA ALA A 3 -23.65 18.81 -39.11
C ALA A 3 -23.55 17.67 -38.08
N LEU A 4 -22.66 16.68 -38.33
CA LEU A 4 -21.66 16.06 -37.42
C LEU A 4 -20.95 14.92 -38.21
N ALA A 5 -19.68 15.06 -38.64
CA ALA A 5 -18.44 14.78 -37.89
C ALA A 5 -18.34 13.29 -37.43
N LEU A 6 -17.51 12.42 -38.04
CA LEU A 6 -16.04 12.24 -37.95
C LEU A 6 -15.64 11.05 -37.03
N THR A 7 -14.94 10.09 -37.64
CA THR A 7 -13.73 9.37 -37.18
C THR A 7 -13.70 8.49 -35.92
N SER A 8 -13.14 7.30 -36.17
CA SER A 8 -12.11 6.60 -35.37
C SER A 8 -12.52 5.86 -34.09
N GLY A 9 -12.26 4.55 -34.12
CA GLY A 9 -12.17 3.69 -32.95
C GLY A 9 -11.19 2.54 -33.22
N MET A 10 -9.90 2.88 -33.30
CA MET A 10 -8.78 1.94 -33.37
C MET A 10 -8.84 0.94 -32.20
N GLY A 11 -8.26 -0.24 -32.44
CA GLY A 11 -8.18 -1.36 -31.51
C GLY A 11 -7.96 -0.94 -30.06
N GLY A 12 -8.75 -1.54 -29.18
CA GLY A 12 -8.54 -1.49 -27.74
C GLY A 12 -7.20 -2.12 -27.41
N ILE A 13 -6.15 -1.30 -27.49
CA ILE A 13 -4.92 -1.52 -26.75
C ILE A 13 -5.37 -1.37 -25.31
N SER A 14 -5.86 -2.46 -24.72
CA SER A 14 -5.88 -2.59 -23.27
C SER A 14 -4.45 -2.24 -22.88
N PRO A 15 -4.19 -1.13 -22.17
CA PRO A 15 -2.90 -1.00 -21.57
C PRO A 15 -2.80 -2.24 -20.69
N ARG A 16 -1.98 -3.22 -21.10
CA ARG A 16 -1.30 -4.05 -20.11
C ARG A 16 -0.82 -3.01 -19.12
N PRO A 17 -1.18 -3.09 -17.83
CA PRO A 17 -0.60 -2.17 -16.88
C PRO A 17 0.90 -2.31 -17.11
N ALA A 18 1.51 -1.29 -17.73
CA ALA A 18 2.88 -1.00 -17.46
C ALA A 18 2.83 -0.85 -15.95
N GLU A 19 3.28 -1.89 -15.23
CA GLU A 19 3.33 -1.91 -13.77
C GLU A 19 3.77 -0.51 -13.39
N ALA A 20 2.85 0.26 -12.80
CA ALA A 20 3.08 1.68 -12.62
C ALA A 20 4.40 1.79 -11.87
N ALA A 21 5.44 2.30 -12.53
CA ALA A 21 6.79 2.27 -12.00
C ALA A 21 6.75 3.08 -10.69
N GLY A 22 6.84 2.41 -9.56
CA GLY A 22 6.36 3.01 -8.31
C GLY A 22 6.38 2.05 -7.13
N VAL A 23 6.04 2.57 -5.95
CA VAL A 23 5.83 1.74 -4.76
C VAL A 23 4.35 1.48 -4.65
N ASN A 24 3.97 0.21 -4.60
CA ASN A 24 2.59 -0.18 -4.35
C ASN A 24 2.42 -0.54 -2.87
N VAL A 25 1.37 -0.05 -2.25
CA VAL A 25 1.00 -0.39 -0.86
C VAL A 25 -0.40 -0.97 -0.89
N SER A 26 -0.59 -2.08 -0.20
CA SER A 26 -1.90 -2.74 -0.11
C SER A 26 -2.17 -3.15 1.33
N VAL A 27 -3.36 -2.85 1.84
CA VAL A 27 -3.77 -3.20 3.20
C VAL A 27 -4.89 -4.23 3.24
N ALA A 28 -4.82 -5.13 4.21
CA ALA A 28 -5.90 -6.02 4.61
C ALA A 28 -6.21 -5.75 6.08
N CYS A 29 -7.19 -4.86 6.32
CA CYS A 29 -7.51 -4.34 7.65
C CYS A 29 -8.41 -5.31 8.45
N LYS A 30 -9.23 -6.10 7.74
CA LYS A 30 -10.17 -7.05 8.33
C LYS A 30 -9.61 -8.47 8.46
N SER A 31 -8.36 -8.70 8.07
CA SER A 31 -7.72 -10.01 8.24
C SER A 31 -7.15 -10.16 9.65
N ASN A 32 -7.03 -11.40 10.12
CA ASN A 32 -6.28 -11.72 11.34
C ASN A 32 -5.13 -12.69 10.99
N PRO A 33 -3.85 -12.25 11.08
CA PRO A 33 -3.42 -10.89 11.40
C PRO A 33 -3.79 -9.88 10.31
N GLU A 34 -3.81 -8.60 10.67
CA GLU A 34 -3.88 -7.48 9.74
C GLU A 34 -2.60 -7.42 8.91
N LYS A 35 -2.70 -7.06 7.63
CA LYS A 35 -1.55 -7.07 6.73
C LYS A 35 -1.35 -5.75 6.04
N THR A 36 -0.10 -5.30 6.00
CA THR A 36 0.35 -4.17 5.18
C THR A 36 1.44 -4.65 4.24
N ARG A 37 1.10 -4.82 2.96
CA ARG A 37 2.04 -5.23 1.93
C ARG A 37 2.62 -3.99 1.25
N VAL A 38 3.94 -3.98 1.08
CA VAL A 38 4.68 -2.96 0.34
C VAL A 38 5.46 -3.66 -0.75
N GLU A 39 5.31 -3.18 -1.97
CA GLU A 39 5.94 -3.74 -3.16
C GLU A 39 6.72 -2.66 -3.90
N ASN A 40 7.93 -3.00 -4.32
CA ASN A 40 8.81 -2.10 -5.04
C ASN A 40 8.78 -2.38 -6.55
N ASN A 41 7.89 -1.70 -7.26
CA ASN A 41 7.83 -1.70 -8.73
C ASN A 41 8.68 -0.57 -9.34
N THR A 42 9.52 0.10 -8.55
CA THR A 42 10.44 1.12 -9.08
C THR A 42 11.62 0.46 -9.80
N ASN A 43 12.34 1.25 -10.60
CA ASN A 43 13.54 0.79 -11.29
C ASN A 43 14.76 0.59 -10.36
N GLY A 44 14.66 0.95 -9.08
CA GLY A 44 15.78 0.93 -8.13
C GLY A 44 15.42 0.25 -6.80
N ARG A 45 16.40 0.17 -5.90
CA ARG A 45 16.17 -0.32 -4.53
C ARG A 45 15.51 0.77 -3.68
N ILE A 46 14.51 0.41 -2.91
CA ILE A 46 13.90 1.30 -1.91
C ILE A 46 14.15 0.80 -0.49
N THR A 47 13.99 1.69 0.49
CA THR A 47 13.93 1.32 1.90
C THR A 47 12.58 1.71 2.48
N VAL A 48 11.83 0.76 3.00
CA VAL A 48 10.64 1.01 3.82
C VAL A 48 11.12 1.43 5.20
N LYS A 49 10.88 2.68 5.57
CA LYS A 49 11.37 3.29 6.82
C LYS A 49 10.37 3.10 7.96
N LYS A 50 9.10 3.41 7.69
CA LYS A 50 8.04 3.41 8.70
C LYS A 50 6.71 2.89 8.17
N VAL A 51 5.93 2.26 9.03
CA VAL A 51 4.56 1.80 8.78
C VAL A 51 3.68 2.20 9.95
N GLY A 52 2.45 2.63 9.71
CA GLY A 52 1.47 2.89 10.76
C GLY A 52 0.09 3.16 10.16
N SER A 53 -0.91 3.23 11.03
CA SER A 53 -2.29 3.55 10.68
C SER A 53 -2.49 5.03 10.32
N ILE A 54 -3.51 5.30 9.50
CA ILE A 54 -3.91 6.67 9.14
C ILE A 54 -4.89 7.23 10.18
N HIS A 55 -5.81 6.38 10.64
CA HIS A 55 -6.85 6.76 11.60
C HIS A 55 -6.42 6.37 13.00
N GLN A 56 -6.48 7.34 13.93
CA GLN A 56 -6.20 7.14 15.36
C GLN A 56 -4.90 6.34 15.64
N PRO A 57 -3.75 6.78 15.12
CA PRO A 57 -2.48 6.11 15.39
C PRO A 57 -2.20 6.10 16.88
N ARG A 58 -1.77 4.95 17.37
CA ARG A 58 -1.43 4.75 18.78
C ARG A 58 -0.11 5.45 19.13
N SER A 59 0.20 5.56 20.42
CA SER A 59 1.40 6.25 20.90
C SER A 59 2.72 5.65 20.39
N ASN A 60 2.72 4.37 20.01
CA ASN A 60 3.87 3.66 19.44
C ASN A 60 3.90 3.69 17.90
N GLU A 61 2.93 4.35 17.25
CA GLU A 61 2.88 4.51 15.80
C GLU A 61 3.45 5.87 15.34
N PRO A 62 4.12 5.93 14.18
CA PRO A 62 4.40 4.82 13.26
C PRO A 62 5.61 3.97 13.69
N PHE A 63 5.52 2.67 13.43
CA PHE A 63 6.57 1.68 13.68
C PHE A 63 7.77 1.89 12.73
N ARG A 64 8.99 1.86 13.26
CA ARG A 64 10.22 1.90 12.48
C ARG A 64 10.61 0.49 12.04
N VAL A 65 10.73 0.26 10.73
CA VAL A 65 10.99 -1.09 10.17
C VAL A 65 12.29 -1.22 9.36
N ASN A 66 12.74 -0.16 8.68
CA ASN A 66 13.99 -0.09 7.92
C ASN A 66 14.29 -1.30 6.99
N VAL A 67 13.27 -1.80 6.28
CA VAL A 67 13.40 -2.95 5.37
C VAL A 67 13.82 -2.48 3.98
N ARG A 68 14.86 -3.10 3.41
CA ARG A 68 15.29 -2.85 2.03
C ARG A 68 14.58 -3.78 1.06
N LEU A 69 14.09 -3.24 -0.06
CA LEU A 69 13.45 -3.99 -1.13
C LEU A 69 14.17 -3.68 -2.44
N GLY A 70 14.71 -4.70 -3.10
CA GLY A 70 15.14 -4.64 -4.49
C GLY A 70 13.95 -4.45 -5.44
N ARG A 71 14.24 -4.27 -6.72
CA ARG A 71 13.20 -4.18 -7.77
C ARG A 71 12.39 -5.48 -7.81
N GLY A 72 11.06 -5.34 -7.92
CA GLY A 72 10.11 -6.46 -7.94
C GLY A 72 9.96 -7.20 -6.62
N GLN A 73 10.61 -6.74 -5.53
CA GLN A 73 10.49 -7.37 -4.22
C GLN A 73 9.36 -6.75 -3.41
N SER A 74 8.80 -7.56 -2.51
CA SER A 74 7.76 -7.13 -1.59
C SER A 74 8.04 -7.55 -0.15
N VAL A 75 7.37 -6.89 0.77
CA VAL A 75 7.32 -7.20 2.20
C VAL A 75 5.89 -7.08 2.68
N THR A 76 5.47 -8.03 3.51
CA THR A 76 4.25 -7.91 4.30
C THR A 76 4.63 -7.67 5.76
N PHE A 77 4.02 -6.67 6.37
CA PHE A 77 4.08 -6.41 7.81
C PHE A 77 2.76 -6.81 8.43
N GLU A 78 2.82 -7.39 9.62
CA GLU A 78 1.65 -7.94 10.29
C GLU A 78 1.37 -7.23 11.62
N SER A 79 0.10 -7.00 11.92
CA SER A 79 -0.40 -6.53 13.21
C SER A 79 -1.59 -7.36 13.67
N GLY A 80 -1.91 -7.33 14.96
CA GLY A 80 -2.97 -8.16 15.53
C GLY A 80 -2.45 -9.43 16.21
N TYR A 81 -3.39 -10.16 16.83
CA TYR A 81 -3.09 -11.25 17.76
C TYR A 81 -2.29 -12.37 17.10
N ASP A 82 -2.68 -12.78 15.89
CA ASP A 82 -2.05 -13.89 15.15
C ASP A 82 -0.82 -13.47 14.33
N ALA A 83 -0.31 -12.23 14.49
CA ALA A 83 0.82 -11.73 13.72
C ALA A 83 2.10 -12.53 14.02
N ASN A 84 2.64 -13.24 13.04
CA ASN A 84 3.75 -14.17 13.23
C ASN A 84 4.98 -13.84 12.36
N SER A 85 4.83 -13.01 11.33
CA SER A 85 5.88 -12.66 10.40
C SER A 85 6.01 -11.16 10.23
N ARG A 86 7.24 -10.63 10.43
CA ARG A 86 7.53 -9.19 10.36
C ARG A 86 6.50 -8.36 11.15
N THR A 87 6.22 -8.85 12.36
CA THR A 87 5.25 -8.30 13.30
C THR A 87 5.59 -6.86 13.68
N LEU A 88 4.67 -5.94 13.46
CA LEU A 88 4.72 -4.56 13.95
C LEU A 88 4.33 -4.51 15.43
N THR A 89 3.26 -5.23 15.76
CA THR A 89 2.71 -5.34 17.11
C THR A 89 1.75 -6.54 17.17
N ARG A 90 1.48 -7.06 18.38
CA ARG A 90 0.45 -8.09 18.65
C ARG A 90 -0.96 -7.52 18.84
N GLN A 91 -1.10 -6.22 18.65
CA GLN A 91 -2.37 -5.50 18.78
C GLN A 91 -2.86 -5.09 17.40
N TYR A 92 -4.17 -5.05 17.20
CA TYR A 92 -4.79 -4.49 15.99
C TYR A 92 -4.48 -2.98 15.93
N ILE A 93 -4.05 -2.50 14.77
CA ILE A 93 -3.75 -1.08 14.50
C ILE A 93 -4.80 -0.44 13.58
N TYR A 94 -5.72 -1.25 13.06
CA TYR A 94 -6.86 -0.84 12.26
C TYR A 94 -8.14 -1.03 13.10
N ASP A 95 -8.94 0.02 13.20
CA ASP A 95 -10.17 0.12 14.01
C ASP A 95 -11.36 -0.65 13.40
N ASN A 96 -11.32 -0.93 12.09
CA ASN A 96 -12.32 -1.53 11.21
C ASN A 96 -13.69 -0.83 11.15
N GLU A 97 -13.95 0.14 12.03
CA GLU A 97 -15.19 0.92 12.11
C GLU A 97 -15.11 2.30 11.43
N ALA A 98 -13.90 2.79 11.16
CA ALA A 98 -13.67 4.12 10.58
C ALA A 98 -13.95 4.20 9.06
N GLY A 99 -14.23 3.06 8.42
CA GLY A 99 -14.50 2.95 6.99
C GLY A 99 -13.36 3.51 6.14
N ARG A 100 -13.68 4.37 5.16
CA ARG A 100 -12.71 4.95 4.20
C ARG A 100 -11.65 5.87 4.82
N LYS A 101 -11.70 6.14 6.12
CA LYS A 101 -10.68 6.93 6.83
C LYS A 101 -9.50 6.07 7.28
N GLU A 102 -9.67 4.76 7.20
CA GLU A 102 -8.77 3.77 7.72
C GLU A 102 -7.75 3.30 6.69
N GLY A 103 -6.67 2.68 7.15
CA GLY A 103 -5.63 2.10 6.32
C GLY A 103 -4.24 2.45 6.78
N ALA A 104 -3.26 2.21 5.92
CA ALA A 104 -1.84 2.36 6.25
C ALA A 104 -1.25 3.61 5.61
N ARG A 105 -0.35 4.25 6.37
CA ARG A 105 0.64 5.19 5.87
C ARG A 105 2.03 4.55 5.95
N VAL A 106 2.64 4.38 4.80
CA VAL A 106 4.00 3.84 4.65
C VAL A 106 4.95 4.94 4.22
N ARG A 107 6.07 5.10 4.93
CA ARG A 107 7.15 6.00 4.53
C ARG A 107 8.31 5.19 3.99
N THR A 108 8.74 5.47 2.77
CA THR A 108 9.90 4.85 2.14
C THR A 108 11.00 5.88 1.88
N SER A 109 12.12 5.44 1.29
CA SER A 109 13.19 6.32 0.81
C SER A 109 12.79 7.18 -0.38
N VAL A 110 11.74 6.80 -1.11
CA VAL A 110 11.30 7.48 -2.35
C VAL A 110 10.00 8.26 -2.19
N GLY A 111 9.33 8.18 -1.03
CA GLY A 111 8.11 8.93 -0.78
C GLY A 111 7.26 8.41 0.37
N GLY A 112 6.12 9.06 0.59
CA GLY A 112 5.06 8.55 1.46
C GLY A 112 3.95 7.96 0.60
N PHE A 113 3.48 6.78 0.98
CA PHE A 113 2.43 6.05 0.29
C PHE A 113 1.32 5.72 1.27
N VAL A 114 0.09 5.73 0.77
CA VAL A 114 -1.11 5.54 1.58
C VAL A 114 -1.99 4.57 0.83
N ASP A 115 -2.50 3.57 1.55
CA ASP A 115 -3.58 2.73 1.08
C ASP A 115 -4.67 2.68 2.13
N ARG A 116 -5.93 2.56 1.68
CA ARG A 116 -7.10 2.65 2.54
C ARG A 116 -7.87 1.34 2.59
N CYS A 117 -8.49 1.11 3.73
CA CYS A 117 -9.65 0.23 3.83
C CYS A 117 -10.90 0.99 3.31
#